data_AF-A0A933WI98-F1
#
_entry.id   AF-A0A933WI98-F1
#
_cell.length_a   1.000
_cell.length_b   1.000
_cell.length_c   1.000
_cell.angle_alpha   90.00
_cell.angle_beta   90.00
_cell.angle_gamma   90.00
#
_symmetry.space_group_name_H-M   'P 1'
#
loop_
_entity.id
_entity.type
_entity.pdbx_description
1 polymer ?
#
loop_
_entity_poly.entity_id
_entity_poly.type
_entity_poly.pdbx_seq_one_letter_code
_entity_poly.pdbx_strand_id
1 'polypeptide(L)'
;MDIKAYLKEKKALIDAFLESYFLSPLIPRTLRDSMVYSLSAGGKRIRPVLCLASYEACGGKAEDIISYASALEFIHTYSLIHDDLPAMDNDDLRRGKPTNHKVFGEGMAILAGDGLLTEAFYMLANNRQSASIQPAAILKVIREIAIASGIHGMVGGQAQDLLSEDEEPDEETLAFIHRHKTAALITASVRSGGLLAGCSDEQLFRLTGYGENIGLAFQVIDDILDVEGETEVLGKPKGSDEKKKKMTYPKLYGIERSREKAKELINGAIEALGVFDEKAEPLRAIARYLLERKS
;
A
#
# COMPACT_ATOMS: atom_id res chain seq x y z
N MET A 1 -23.05 -0.29 -4.85
CA MET A 1 -22.42 -1.18 -3.86
C MET A 1 -22.23 -0.41 -2.55
N ASP A 2 -22.42 -1.04 -1.40
CA ASP A 2 -21.97 -0.47 -0.11
C ASP A 2 -20.46 -0.71 0.04
N ILE A 3 -19.66 0.32 -0.26
CA ILE A 3 -18.20 0.23 -0.21
C ILE A 3 -17.68 0.00 1.21
N LYS A 4 -18.34 0.55 2.24
CA LYS A 4 -17.89 0.38 3.63
C LYS A 4 -18.07 -1.04 4.09
N ALA A 5 -19.20 -1.68 3.72
CA ALA A 5 -19.42 -3.09 3.98
C ALA A 5 -18.37 -3.96 3.27
N TYR A 6 -18.11 -3.71 1.98
CA TYR A 6 -17.10 -4.44 1.20
C TYR A 6 -15.70 -4.33 1.82
N LEU A 7 -15.24 -3.10 2.12
CA LEU A 7 -13.94 -2.87 2.75
C LEU A 7 -13.82 -3.58 4.11
N LYS A 8 -14.89 -3.55 4.92
CA LYS A 8 -14.93 -4.22 6.22
C LYS A 8 -14.84 -5.74 6.08
N GLU A 9 -15.56 -6.32 5.13
CA GLU A 9 -15.53 -7.76 4.85
C GLU A 9 -14.14 -8.20 4.41
N LYS A 10 -13.57 -7.57 3.38
CA LYS A 10 -12.24 -7.95 2.88
C LYS A 10 -11.15 -7.75 3.92
N LYS A 11 -11.22 -6.65 4.69
CA LYS A 11 -10.32 -6.43 5.83
C LYS A 11 -10.40 -7.56 6.86
N ALA A 12 -11.61 -8.02 7.21
CA ALA A 12 -11.78 -9.11 8.18
C ALA A 12 -11.18 -10.42 7.68
N LEU A 13 -11.33 -10.74 6.38
CA LEU A 13 -10.70 -11.91 5.77
C LEU A 13 -9.17 -11.84 5.85
N ILE A 14 -8.60 -10.69 5.52
CA ILE A 14 -7.15 -10.45 5.56
C ILE A 14 -6.64 -10.57 7.00
N ASP A 15 -7.28 -9.89 7.95
CA ASP A 15 -6.84 -9.91 9.35
C ASP A 15 -6.92 -11.33 9.95
N ALA A 16 -7.99 -12.08 9.66
CA ALA A 16 -8.12 -13.47 10.10
C ALA A 16 -7.00 -14.37 9.53
N PHE A 17 -6.67 -14.18 8.24
CA PHE A 17 -5.55 -14.90 7.63
C PHE A 17 -4.22 -14.52 8.30
N LEU A 18 -3.95 -13.23 8.48
CA LEU A 18 -2.71 -12.75 9.11
C LEU A 18 -2.56 -13.28 10.55
N GLU A 19 -3.63 -13.26 11.34
CA GLU A 19 -3.65 -13.83 12.68
C GLU A 19 -3.33 -15.34 12.65
N SER A 20 -3.94 -16.08 11.72
CA SER A 20 -3.69 -17.52 11.58
C SER A 20 -2.26 -17.85 11.14
N TYR A 21 -1.64 -17.01 10.31
CA TYR A 21 -0.31 -17.24 9.75
C TYR A 21 0.77 -17.30 10.84
N PHE A 22 0.66 -16.45 11.87
CA PHE A 22 1.62 -16.36 12.97
C PHE A 22 1.30 -17.26 14.17
N LEU A 23 0.30 -18.15 14.06
CA LEU A 23 0.01 -19.15 15.11
C LEU A 23 1.13 -20.19 15.23
N SER A 24 1.84 -20.48 14.14
CA SER A 24 2.98 -21.39 14.18
C SER A 24 4.16 -20.76 14.95
N PRO A 25 4.86 -21.52 15.80
CA PRO A 25 5.93 -20.98 16.62
C PRO A 25 7.14 -20.60 15.75
N LEU A 26 7.33 -19.29 15.53
CA LEU A 26 8.55 -18.70 14.98
C LEU A 26 9.56 -18.45 16.11
N ILE A 27 10.84 -18.79 15.85
CA ILE A 27 11.95 -18.60 16.78
C ILE A 27 12.96 -17.63 16.12
N PRO A 28 13.42 -16.57 16.81
CA PRO A 28 13.10 -16.21 18.20
C PRO A 28 11.70 -15.58 18.35
N ARG A 29 11.01 -15.88 19.46
CA ARG A 29 9.65 -15.36 19.75
C ARG A 29 9.58 -13.84 19.71
N THR A 30 10.62 -13.15 20.18
CA THR A 30 10.69 -11.68 20.19
C THR A 30 10.60 -11.09 18.78
N LEU A 31 11.22 -11.72 17.77
CA LEU A 31 11.12 -11.26 16.38
C LEU A 31 9.69 -11.41 15.86
N ARG A 32 9.07 -12.58 16.10
CA ARG A 32 7.66 -12.79 15.77
C ARG A 32 6.77 -11.73 16.41
N ASP A 33 6.94 -11.49 17.71
CA ASP A 33 6.11 -10.54 18.45
C ASP A 33 6.28 -9.11 17.92
N SER A 34 7.51 -8.72 17.53
CA SER A 34 7.76 -7.44 16.87
C SER A 34 7.08 -7.34 15.49
N MET A 35 7.17 -8.37 14.65
CA MET A 35 6.48 -8.40 13.34
C MET A 35 4.96 -8.32 13.50
N VAL A 36 4.40 -9.15 14.40
CA VAL A 36 2.96 -9.23 14.67
C VAL A 36 2.43 -7.93 15.27
N TYR A 37 3.22 -7.27 16.13
CA TYR A 37 2.83 -5.99 16.73
C TYR A 37 2.46 -4.94 15.68
N SER A 38 3.35 -4.70 14.72
CA SER A 38 3.11 -3.71 13.66
C SER A 38 2.03 -4.15 12.69
N LEU A 39 1.97 -5.44 12.35
CA LEU A 39 0.89 -5.98 11.51
C LEU A 39 -0.48 -5.82 12.16
N SER A 40 -0.58 -6.02 13.48
CA SER A 40 -1.82 -5.96 14.27
C SER A 40 -2.12 -4.56 14.83
N ALA A 41 -1.31 -3.56 14.51
CA ALA A 41 -1.52 -2.17 14.94
C ALA A 41 -2.72 -1.49 14.24
N GLY A 42 -3.53 -2.24 13.49
CA GLY A 42 -4.67 -1.73 12.72
C GLY A 42 -4.29 -1.52 11.25
N GLY A 43 -4.93 -0.56 10.59
CA GLY A 43 -4.70 -0.26 9.18
C GLY A 43 -5.91 -0.57 8.29
N LYS A 44 -6.00 0.14 7.16
CA LYS A 44 -7.13 0.06 6.22
C LYS A 44 -7.03 -1.14 5.28
N ARG A 45 -5.86 -1.79 5.21
CA ARG A 45 -5.57 -2.94 4.32
C ARG A 45 -5.87 -2.63 2.83
N ILE A 46 -5.63 -1.40 2.39
CA ILE A 46 -5.99 -0.98 1.03
C ILE A 46 -5.27 -1.79 -0.04
N ARG A 47 -3.96 -2.04 0.12
CA ARG A 47 -3.14 -2.80 -0.85
C ARG A 47 -3.65 -4.23 -1.06
N PRO A 48 -3.80 -5.08 -0.01
CA PRO A 48 -4.39 -6.40 -0.19
C PRO A 48 -5.83 -6.33 -0.72
N VAL A 49 -6.66 -5.39 -0.26
CA VAL A 49 -8.04 -5.23 -0.78
C VAL A 49 -8.06 -4.91 -2.28
N LEU A 50 -7.15 -4.07 -2.77
CA LEU A 50 -7.02 -3.75 -4.20
C LEU A 50 -6.61 -4.98 -5.02
N CYS A 51 -5.74 -5.83 -4.48
CA CYS A 51 -5.37 -7.10 -5.10
C CYS A 51 -6.58 -8.04 -5.20
N LEU A 52 -7.33 -8.21 -4.12
CA LEU A 52 -8.56 -9.01 -4.09
C LEU A 52 -9.61 -8.48 -5.08
N ALA A 53 -9.88 -7.17 -5.06
CA ALA A 53 -10.85 -6.53 -5.95
C ALA A 53 -10.46 -6.66 -7.43
N SER A 54 -9.16 -6.63 -7.75
CA SER A 54 -8.69 -6.80 -9.13
C SER A 54 -8.80 -8.24 -9.61
N TYR A 55 -8.59 -9.21 -8.71
CA TYR A 55 -8.83 -10.63 -8.99
C TYR A 55 -10.32 -10.90 -9.24
N GLU A 56 -11.21 -10.34 -8.41
CA GLU A 56 -12.66 -10.42 -8.58
C GLU A 56 -13.14 -9.75 -9.88
N ALA A 57 -12.60 -8.58 -10.22
CA ALA A 57 -12.87 -7.88 -11.48
C ALA A 57 -12.54 -8.72 -12.72
N CYS A 58 -11.61 -9.66 -12.59
CA CYS A 58 -11.22 -10.59 -13.66
C CYS A 58 -11.93 -11.95 -13.56
N GLY A 59 -12.94 -12.08 -12.68
CA GLY A 59 -13.79 -13.27 -12.54
C GLY A 59 -13.34 -14.29 -11.50
N GLY A 60 -12.28 -14.00 -10.73
CA GLY A 60 -11.84 -14.84 -9.62
C GLY A 60 -12.66 -14.63 -8.33
N LYS A 61 -12.41 -15.44 -7.30
CA LYS A 61 -12.95 -15.27 -5.95
C LYS A 61 -11.85 -14.87 -4.98
N ALA A 62 -12.08 -13.83 -4.17
CA ALA A 62 -11.05 -13.30 -3.27
C ALA A 62 -10.39 -14.36 -2.38
N GLU A 63 -11.16 -15.35 -1.94
CA GLU A 63 -10.71 -16.45 -1.09
C GLU A 63 -9.56 -17.26 -1.70
N ASP A 64 -9.50 -17.36 -3.03
CA ASP A 64 -8.51 -18.16 -3.75
C ASP A 64 -7.09 -17.55 -3.66
N ILE A 65 -6.99 -16.26 -3.34
CA ILE A 65 -5.73 -15.52 -3.36
C ILE A 65 -5.42 -14.72 -2.08
N ILE A 66 -6.11 -15.01 -0.96
CA ILE A 66 -5.95 -14.24 0.29
C ILE A 66 -4.49 -14.14 0.72
N SER A 67 -3.74 -15.24 0.67
CA SER A 67 -2.31 -15.26 1.00
C SER A 67 -1.47 -14.39 0.05
N TYR A 68 -1.71 -14.43 -1.27
CA TYR A 68 -0.99 -13.55 -2.21
C TYR A 68 -1.29 -12.08 -1.94
N ALA A 69 -2.54 -11.74 -1.63
CA ALA A 69 -2.92 -10.39 -1.25
C ALA A 69 -2.23 -9.98 0.07
N SER A 70 -2.26 -10.84 1.09
CA SER A 70 -1.67 -10.58 2.40
C SER A 70 -0.16 -10.38 2.38
N ALA A 71 0.57 -10.96 1.42
CA ALA A 71 2.00 -10.70 1.23
C ALA A 71 2.29 -9.20 0.94
N LEU A 72 1.38 -8.49 0.27
CA LEU A 72 1.51 -7.04 0.05
C LEU A 72 1.40 -6.23 1.36
N GLU A 73 0.65 -6.74 2.34
CA GLU A 73 0.56 -6.10 3.66
C GLU A 73 1.83 -6.32 4.49
N PHE A 74 2.53 -7.45 4.31
CA PHE A 74 3.86 -7.63 4.90
C PHE A 74 4.84 -6.59 4.34
N ILE A 75 4.81 -6.39 3.02
CA ILE A 75 5.64 -5.40 2.33
C ILE A 75 5.34 -3.99 2.84
N HIS A 76 4.06 -3.63 2.88
CA HIS A 76 3.66 -2.33 3.40
C HIS A 76 4.04 -2.15 4.89
N THR A 77 3.91 -3.20 5.70
CA THR A 77 4.18 -3.09 7.13
C THR A 77 5.67 -2.98 7.42
N TYR A 78 6.55 -3.69 6.68
CA TYR A 78 7.99 -3.47 6.85
C TYR A 78 8.36 -2.04 6.50
N SER A 79 7.78 -1.50 5.42
CA SER A 79 8.16 -0.17 4.95
C SER A 79 7.86 0.86 6.03
N LEU A 80 6.74 0.73 6.72
CA LEU A 80 6.39 1.59 7.86
C LEU A 80 7.32 1.38 9.07
N ILE A 81 7.67 0.13 9.40
CA ILE A 81 8.59 -0.13 10.52
C ILE A 81 9.95 0.55 10.30
N HIS A 82 10.47 0.46 9.07
CA HIS A 82 11.76 1.07 8.72
C HIS A 82 11.65 2.59 8.58
N ASP A 83 10.59 3.11 7.97
CA ASP A 83 10.30 4.55 7.88
C ASP A 83 10.28 5.17 9.29
N ASP A 84 9.69 4.49 10.28
CA ASP A 84 9.61 4.97 11.67
C ASP A 84 10.95 5.00 12.43
N LEU A 85 12.06 4.47 11.90
CA LEU A 85 13.34 4.40 12.63
C LEU A 85 13.97 5.78 12.89
N PRO A 86 14.82 5.92 13.92
CA PRO A 86 15.50 7.19 14.23
C PRO A 86 16.36 7.76 13.09
N ALA A 87 16.91 6.90 12.24
CA ALA A 87 17.71 7.29 11.08
C ALA A 87 16.87 7.65 9.84
N MET A 88 15.55 7.54 9.94
CA MET A 88 14.57 7.84 8.89
C MET A 88 13.64 8.95 9.42
N ASP A 89 12.33 8.71 9.51
CA ASP A 89 11.36 9.72 9.93
C ASP A 89 11.36 9.97 11.45
N ASN A 90 12.01 9.11 12.26
CA ASN A 90 12.11 9.18 13.71
C ASN A 90 10.76 9.40 14.43
N ASP A 91 9.71 8.73 13.96
CA ASP A 91 8.37 8.87 14.50
C ASP A 91 8.19 8.04 15.79
N ASP A 92 7.54 8.64 16.80
CA ASP A 92 7.25 7.97 18.07
C ASP A 92 5.93 7.17 18.05
N LEU A 93 5.00 7.52 17.15
CA LEU A 93 3.67 6.94 17.06
C LEU A 93 3.30 6.54 15.63
N ARG A 94 2.66 5.38 15.49
CA ARG A 94 2.08 4.88 14.25
C ARG A 94 0.73 4.22 14.53
N ARG A 95 -0.32 4.62 13.80
CA ARG A 95 -1.69 4.11 13.98
C ARG A 95 -2.20 4.23 15.43
N GLY A 96 -1.81 5.31 16.12
CA GLY A 96 -2.19 5.58 17.51
C GLY A 96 -1.48 4.71 18.56
N LYS A 97 -0.43 3.96 18.18
CA LYS A 97 0.39 3.14 19.08
C LYS A 97 1.87 3.55 18.98
N PRO A 98 2.70 3.28 20.01
CA PRO A 98 4.15 3.46 19.89
C PRO A 98 4.74 2.76 18.66
N THR A 99 5.71 3.38 17.99
CA THR A 99 6.40 2.75 16.86
C THR A 99 7.17 1.51 17.30
N ASN A 100 7.46 0.61 16.36
CA ASN A 100 8.06 -0.69 16.66
C ASN A 100 9.38 -0.53 17.44
N HIS A 101 10.23 0.40 17.02
CA HIS A 101 11.53 0.64 17.65
C HIS A 101 11.40 1.18 19.08
N LYS A 102 10.29 1.84 19.44
CA LYS A 102 10.02 2.27 20.83
C LYS A 102 9.65 1.11 21.74
N VAL A 103 9.04 0.06 21.20
CA VAL A 103 8.59 -1.11 21.97
C VAL A 103 9.69 -2.17 22.06
N PHE A 104 10.37 -2.46 20.94
CA PHE A 104 11.30 -3.59 20.82
C PHE A 104 12.76 -3.16 20.63
N GLY A 105 13.04 -1.86 20.52
CA GLY A 105 14.37 -1.33 20.19
C GLY A 105 14.66 -1.35 18.70
N GLU A 106 15.64 -0.54 18.28
CA GLU A 106 16.02 -0.36 16.87
C GLU A 106 16.44 -1.67 16.20
N GLY A 107 17.30 -2.46 16.86
CA GLY A 107 17.79 -3.72 16.29
C GLY A 107 16.68 -4.72 15.98
N MET A 108 15.66 -4.82 16.83
CA MET A 108 14.51 -5.69 16.56
C MET A 108 13.57 -5.10 15.51
N ALA A 109 13.37 -3.78 15.47
CA ALA A 109 12.58 -3.14 14.44
C ALA A 109 13.19 -3.35 13.04
N ILE A 110 14.51 -3.22 12.91
CA ILE A 110 15.24 -3.51 11.67
C ILE A 110 14.98 -4.96 11.24
N LEU A 111 15.23 -5.92 12.13
CA LEU A 111 15.04 -7.35 11.81
C LEU A 111 13.57 -7.71 11.54
N ALA A 112 12.61 -7.07 12.19
CA ALA A 112 11.20 -7.28 11.93
C ALA A 112 10.80 -6.79 10.54
N GLY A 113 11.36 -5.65 10.11
CA GLY A 113 11.18 -5.19 8.74
C GLY A 113 11.80 -6.14 7.72
N ASP A 114 13.06 -6.54 7.92
CA ASP A 114 13.75 -7.50 7.04
C ASP A 114 13.02 -8.85 6.96
N GLY A 115 12.52 -9.30 8.12
CA GLY A 115 11.73 -10.52 8.26
C GLY A 115 10.43 -10.43 7.48
N LEU A 116 9.67 -9.34 7.61
CA LEU A 116 8.40 -9.16 6.87
C LEU A 116 8.62 -9.06 5.36
N LEU A 117 9.63 -8.32 4.91
CA LEU A 117 9.99 -8.23 3.50
C LEU A 117 10.30 -9.63 2.93
N THR A 118 11.13 -10.40 3.61
CA THR A 118 11.56 -11.72 3.15
C THR A 118 10.40 -12.73 3.21
N GLU A 119 9.62 -12.70 4.30
CA GLU A 119 8.47 -13.58 4.49
C GLU A 119 7.37 -13.32 3.46
N ALA A 120 7.23 -12.09 2.96
CA ALA A 120 6.32 -11.79 1.87
C ALA A 120 6.66 -12.61 0.62
N PHE A 121 7.94 -12.67 0.23
CA PHE A 121 8.36 -13.47 -0.93
C PHE A 121 8.28 -14.97 -0.67
N TYR A 122 8.58 -15.41 0.56
CA TYR A 122 8.35 -16.79 0.96
C TYR A 122 6.87 -17.17 0.83
N MET A 123 5.95 -16.33 1.31
CA MET A 123 4.51 -16.53 1.19
C MET A 123 4.04 -16.58 -0.26
N LEU A 124 4.54 -15.69 -1.13
CA LEU A 124 4.22 -15.69 -2.55
C LEU A 124 4.72 -16.98 -3.25
N ALA A 125 5.92 -17.45 -2.92
CA ALA A 125 6.54 -18.61 -3.56
C ALA A 125 6.04 -19.95 -3.02
N ASN A 126 5.70 -20.03 -1.73
CA ASN A 126 5.35 -21.27 -1.03
C ASN A 126 3.84 -21.41 -0.80
N ASN A 127 3.06 -21.05 -1.80
CA ASN A 127 1.61 -21.02 -1.68
C ASN A 127 0.94 -22.24 -2.32
N ARG A 128 0.15 -22.97 -1.53
CA ARG A 128 -0.61 -24.15 -1.96
C ARG A 128 -2.13 -23.90 -1.97
N GLN A 129 -2.59 -22.66 -1.73
CA GLN A 129 -4.01 -22.38 -1.51
C GLN A 129 -4.91 -22.65 -2.71
N SER A 130 -4.41 -22.55 -3.93
CA SER A 130 -5.25 -22.83 -5.09
C SER A 130 -4.49 -23.51 -6.23
N ALA A 131 -4.90 -24.74 -6.53
CA ALA A 131 -4.42 -25.51 -7.68
C ALA A 131 -4.80 -24.86 -9.03
N SER A 132 -5.68 -23.84 -9.04
CA SER A 132 -6.09 -23.16 -10.28
C SER A 132 -5.13 -22.05 -10.71
N ILE A 133 -4.27 -21.55 -9.81
CA ILE A 133 -3.32 -20.47 -10.12
C ILE A 133 -2.14 -21.04 -10.90
N GLN A 134 -1.89 -20.48 -12.08
CA GLN A 134 -0.79 -20.91 -12.93
C GLN A 134 0.57 -20.51 -12.30
N PRO A 135 1.56 -21.43 -12.22
CA PRO A 135 2.89 -21.10 -11.70
C PRO A 135 3.56 -19.91 -12.40
N ALA A 136 3.32 -19.75 -13.71
CA ALA A 136 3.81 -18.62 -14.48
C ALA A 136 3.21 -17.28 -14.00
N ALA A 137 1.96 -17.25 -13.54
CA ALA A 137 1.35 -16.06 -12.96
C ALA A 137 2.00 -15.69 -11.62
N ILE A 138 2.29 -16.69 -10.77
CA ILE A 138 2.99 -16.49 -9.49
C ILE A 138 4.36 -15.86 -9.74
N LEU A 139 5.13 -16.37 -10.70
CA LEU A 139 6.44 -15.80 -11.04
C LEU A 139 6.34 -14.34 -11.54
N LYS A 140 5.32 -14.02 -12.36
CA LYS A 140 5.05 -12.64 -12.79
C LYS A 140 4.74 -11.74 -11.59
N VAL A 141 3.94 -12.19 -10.64
CA VAL A 141 3.60 -11.45 -9.41
C VAL A 141 4.82 -11.23 -8.52
N ILE A 142 5.65 -12.26 -8.30
CA ILE A 142 6.90 -12.14 -7.54
C ILE A 142 7.79 -11.08 -8.17
N ARG A 143 7.97 -11.12 -9.50
CA ARG A 143 8.77 -10.13 -10.22
C ARG A 143 8.19 -8.72 -10.11
N GLU A 144 6.87 -8.58 -10.31
CA GLU A 144 6.14 -7.31 -10.20
C GLU A 144 6.37 -6.67 -8.83
N ILE A 145 6.15 -7.44 -7.77
CA ILE A 145 6.28 -6.99 -6.39
C ILE A 145 7.74 -6.68 -6.04
N ALA A 146 8.70 -7.48 -6.51
CA ALA A 146 10.13 -7.21 -6.30
C ALA A 146 10.59 -5.89 -6.94
N ILE A 147 10.14 -5.60 -8.16
CA ILE A 147 10.43 -4.32 -8.83
C ILE A 147 9.79 -3.17 -8.06
N ALA A 148 8.49 -3.29 -7.74
CA ALA A 148 7.73 -2.24 -7.08
C ALA A 148 8.17 -1.95 -5.64
N SER A 149 8.74 -2.93 -4.94
CA SER A 149 9.23 -2.77 -3.56
C SER A 149 10.70 -2.36 -3.50
N GLY A 150 11.48 -2.65 -4.54
CA GLY A 150 12.93 -2.43 -4.58
C GLY A 150 13.34 -1.04 -5.06
N ILE A 151 14.58 -0.94 -5.56
CA ILE A 151 15.23 0.31 -5.99
C ILE A 151 14.54 1.01 -7.17
N HIS A 152 13.79 0.26 -7.98
CA HIS A 152 13.01 0.80 -9.09
C HIS A 152 11.57 1.18 -8.68
N GLY A 153 11.26 1.09 -7.38
CA GLY A 153 9.96 1.40 -6.81
C GLY A 153 10.15 2.00 -5.42
N MET A 154 9.48 1.43 -4.42
CA MET A 154 9.35 1.99 -3.08
C MET A 154 10.66 2.40 -2.43
N VAL A 155 11.70 1.56 -2.46
CA VAL A 155 13.00 1.91 -1.86
C VAL A 155 13.68 3.05 -2.61
N GLY A 156 13.60 3.08 -3.95
CA GLY A 156 14.13 4.20 -4.74
C GLY A 156 13.40 5.52 -4.45
N GLY A 157 12.07 5.46 -4.34
CA GLY A 157 11.25 6.61 -3.95
C GLY A 157 11.54 7.09 -2.53
N GLN A 158 11.75 6.17 -1.58
CA GLN A 158 12.12 6.50 -0.20
C GLN A 158 13.50 7.15 -0.13
N ALA A 159 14.47 6.65 -0.90
CA ALA A 159 15.81 7.22 -0.93
C ALA A 159 15.79 8.64 -1.51
N GLN A 160 15.02 8.88 -2.58
CA GLN A 160 14.85 10.23 -3.13
C GLN A 160 14.13 11.16 -2.14
N ASP A 161 13.10 10.68 -1.42
CA ASP A 161 12.41 11.48 -0.39
C ASP A 161 13.37 11.96 0.70
N LEU A 162 14.25 11.06 1.18
CA LEU A 162 15.26 11.39 2.19
C LEU A 162 16.34 12.36 1.67
N LEU A 163 16.79 12.19 0.42
CA LEU A 163 17.80 13.07 -0.17
C LEU A 163 17.26 14.47 -0.48
N SER A 164 15.95 14.59 -0.70
CA SER A 164 15.29 15.85 -1.00
C SER A 164 14.69 16.53 0.23
N GLU A 165 14.95 16.01 1.44
CA GLU A 165 14.72 16.78 2.67
C GLU A 165 15.56 18.07 2.61
N ASP A 166 14.97 19.19 3.03
CA ASP A 166 15.57 20.54 2.94
C ASP A 166 15.79 21.10 1.52
N GLU A 167 15.47 20.38 0.45
CA GLU A 167 15.53 20.91 -0.93
C GLU A 167 14.30 21.77 -1.27
N GLU A 168 14.49 22.68 -2.24
CA GLU A 168 13.38 23.47 -2.77
C GLU A 168 12.43 22.57 -3.57
N PRO A 169 11.09 22.74 -3.44
CA PRO A 169 10.12 21.93 -4.16
C PRO A 169 10.29 22.00 -5.67
N ASP A 170 10.44 20.85 -6.31
CA ASP A 170 10.46 20.71 -7.75
C ASP A 170 9.47 19.64 -8.24
N GLU A 171 8.85 19.89 -9.39
CA GLU A 171 7.79 19.04 -9.93
C GLU A 171 8.29 17.64 -10.30
N GLU A 172 9.51 17.53 -10.82
CA GLU A 172 10.06 16.28 -11.33
C GLU A 172 10.36 15.30 -10.20
N THR A 173 11.04 15.77 -9.16
CA THR A 173 11.36 15.02 -7.94
C THR A 173 10.09 14.66 -7.18
N LEU A 174 9.13 15.59 -7.01
CA LEU A 174 7.86 15.28 -6.35
C LEU A 174 7.12 14.16 -7.09
N ALA A 175 7.02 14.26 -8.42
CA ALA A 175 6.39 13.23 -9.24
C ALA A 175 7.14 11.89 -9.15
N PHE A 176 8.48 11.92 -9.09
CA PHE A 176 9.30 10.73 -8.89
C PHE A 176 9.01 10.09 -7.53
N ILE A 177 9.09 10.84 -6.43
CA ILE A 177 8.83 10.34 -5.08
C ILE A 177 7.43 9.72 -5.03
N HIS A 178 6.40 10.42 -5.48
CA HIS A 178 5.01 9.93 -5.40
C HIS A 178 4.79 8.66 -6.22
N ARG A 179 5.35 8.61 -7.43
CA ARG A 179 5.26 7.44 -8.30
C ARG A 179 5.93 6.22 -7.69
N HIS A 180 7.09 6.40 -7.07
CA HIS A 180 7.91 5.29 -6.62
C HIS A 180 7.63 4.89 -5.16
N LYS A 181 7.61 5.83 -4.22
CA LYS A 181 7.42 5.58 -2.78
C LYS A 181 6.03 5.00 -2.49
N THR A 182 4.98 5.51 -3.14
CA THR A 182 3.60 5.14 -2.83
C THR A 182 2.90 4.43 -3.98
N ALA A 183 2.89 5.01 -5.18
CA ALA A 183 2.06 4.49 -6.27
C ALA A 183 2.55 3.13 -6.78
N ALA A 184 3.87 2.87 -6.82
CA ALA A 184 4.43 1.61 -7.34
C ALA A 184 3.84 0.37 -6.66
N LEU A 185 3.78 0.34 -5.32
CA LEU A 185 3.23 -0.81 -4.59
C LEU A 185 1.70 -0.91 -4.71
N ILE A 186 1.00 0.21 -4.84
CA ILE A 186 -0.45 0.23 -5.11
C ILE A 186 -0.73 -0.36 -6.50
N THR A 187 0.01 0.09 -7.52
CA THR A 187 -0.08 -0.43 -8.89
C THR A 187 0.25 -1.91 -8.95
N ALA A 188 1.31 -2.35 -8.26
CA ALA A 188 1.65 -3.76 -8.15
C ALA A 188 0.56 -4.57 -7.45
N SER A 189 -0.11 -4.01 -6.44
CA SER A 189 -1.23 -4.68 -5.76
C SER A 189 -2.39 -4.97 -6.72
N VAL A 190 -2.80 -3.96 -7.51
CA VAL A 190 -3.86 -4.09 -8.51
C VAL A 190 -3.46 -5.07 -9.61
N ARG A 191 -2.26 -4.91 -10.18
CA ARG A 191 -1.74 -5.80 -11.24
C ARG A 191 -1.60 -7.24 -10.77
N SER A 192 -1.22 -7.46 -9.51
CA SER A 192 -1.09 -8.82 -8.96
C SER A 192 -2.41 -9.58 -9.00
N GLY A 193 -3.53 -8.94 -8.65
CA GLY A 193 -4.86 -9.55 -8.75
C GLY A 193 -5.21 -9.94 -10.19
N GLY A 194 -4.99 -9.04 -11.15
CA GLY A 194 -5.23 -9.33 -12.57
C GLY A 194 -4.34 -10.45 -13.12
N LEU A 195 -3.06 -10.48 -12.75
CA LEU A 195 -2.11 -11.51 -13.14
C LEU A 195 -2.50 -12.88 -12.62
N LEU A 196 -2.88 -12.98 -11.34
CA LEU A 196 -3.32 -14.24 -10.72
C LEU A 196 -4.61 -14.76 -11.34
N ALA A 197 -5.52 -13.86 -11.75
CA ALA A 197 -6.76 -14.23 -12.42
C ALA A 197 -6.55 -14.69 -13.87
N GLY A 198 -5.37 -14.46 -14.45
CA GLY A 198 -5.10 -14.74 -15.86
C GLY A 198 -5.85 -13.79 -16.80
N CYS A 199 -6.00 -12.52 -16.42
CA CYS A 199 -6.64 -11.52 -17.27
C CYS A 199 -5.87 -11.30 -18.58
N SER A 200 -6.57 -10.78 -19.59
CA SER A 200 -5.97 -10.41 -20.89
C SER A 200 -4.95 -9.27 -20.75
N ASP A 201 -4.06 -9.14 -21.73
CA ASP A 201 -3.09 -8.05 -21.77
C ASP A 201 -3.76 -6.66 -21.77
N GLU A 202 -4.92 -6.52 -22.44
CA GLU A 202 -5.72 -5.29 -22.40
C GLU A 202 -6.24 -5.00 -21.00
N GLN A 203 -6.82 -6.00 -20.32
CA GLN A 203 -7.28 -5.84 -18.94
C GLN A 203 -6.13 -5.48 -17.99
N LEU A 204 -4.97 -6.13 -18.13
CA LEU A 204 -3.79 -5.81 -17.33
C LEU A 204 -3.27 -4.39 -17.58
N PHE A 205 -3.27 -3.93 -18.84
CA PHE A 205 -2.94 -2.55 -19.20
C PHE A 205 -3.90 -1.55 -18.55
N ARG A 206 -5.20 -1.82 -18.59
CA ARG A 206 -6.23 -1.01 -17.93
C ARG A 206 -6.09 -0.98 -16.41
N LEU A 207 -5.83 -2.13 -15.78
CA LEU A 207 -5.55 -2.23 -14.35
C LEU A 207 -4.28 -1.45 -13.96
N THR A 208 -3.29 -1.40 -14.85
CA THR A 208 -2.08 -0.58 -14.63
C THR A 208 -2.43 0.90 -14.56
N GLY A 209 -3.16 1.40 -15.56
CA GLY A 209 -3.61 2.80 -15.57
C GLY A 209 -4.52 3.14 -14.37
N TYR A 210 -5.36 2.20 -13.93
CA TYR A 210 -6.11 2.37 -12.68
C TYR A 210 -5.18 2.49 -11.46
N GLY A 211 -4.25 1.54 -11.31
CA GLY A 211 -3.32 1.49 -10.18
C GLY A 211 -2.44 2.73 -10.07
N GLU A 212 -1.90 3.22 -11.19
CA GLU A 212 -1.06 4.42 -11.26
C GLU A 212 -1.84 5.66 -10.81
N ASN A 213 -3.06 5.84 -11.35
CA ASN A 213 -3.92 6.97 -11.00
C ASN A 213 -4.34 6.93 -9.52
N ILE A 214 -4.76 5.77 -9.01
CA ILE A 214 -5.13 5.63 -7.59
C ILE A 214 -3.93 5.83 -6.68
N GLY A 215 -2.76 5.31 -7.05
CA GLY A 215 -1.55 5.44 -6.27
C GLY A 215 -1.12 6.90 -6.11
N LEU A 216 -1.15 7.67 -7.20
CA LEU A 216 -0.88 9.10 -7.16
C LEU A 216 -1.97 9.87 -6.41
N ALA A 217 -3.24 9.56 -6.64
CA ALA A 217 -4.35 10.21 -5.94
C ALA A 217 -4.26 9.99 -4.43
N PHE A 218 -3.88 8.78 -4.00
CA PHE A 218 -3.70 8.44 -2.60
C PHE A 218 -2.70 9.37 -1.92
N GLN A 219 -1.55 9.61 -2.57
CA GLN A 219 -0.53 10.49 -2.00
C GLN A 219 -0.96 11.96 -2.01
N VAL A 220 -1.56 12.45 -3.11
CA VAL A 220 -2.06 13.84 -3.16
C VAL A 220 -3.11 14.09 -2.07
N ILE A 221 -4.00 13.11 -1.82
CA ILE A 221 -5.02 13.19 -0.77
C ILE A 221 -4.38 13.15 0.62
N ASP A 222 -3.40 12.27 0.87
CA ASP A 222 -2.70 12.21 2.15
C ASP A 222 -1.94 13.53 2.43
N ASP A 223 -1.31 14.15 1.43
CA ASP A 223 -0.66 15.47 1.56
C ASP A 223 -1.68 16.59 1.91
N ILE A 224 -2.85 16.60 1.26
CA ILE A 224 -3.95 17.53 1.57
C ILE A 224 -4.42 17.33 3.02
N LEU A 225 -4.56 16.08 3.45
CA LEU A 225 -4.99 15.75 4.80
C LEU A 225 -3.94 16.11 5.86
N ASP A 226 -2.63 16.07 5.58
CA ASP A 226 -1.59 16.53 6.54
C ASP A 226 -1.70 18.04 6.83
N VAL A 227 -2.14 18.82 5.83
CA VAL A 227 -2.34 20.28 5.95
C VAL A 227 -3.67 20.62 6.61
N GLU A 228 -4.76 19.97 6.22
CA GLU A 228 -6.12 20.35 6.65
C GLU A 228 -6.64 19.54 7.84
N GLY A 229 -6.23 18.28 7.96
CA GLY A 229 -6.79 17.30 8.87
C GLY A 229 -6.53 17.57 10.36
N GLU A 230 -7.33 16.92 11.20
CA GLU A 230 -7.13 16.90 12.66
C GLU A 230 -6.19 15.75 13.06
N THR A 231 -5.34 15.96 14.07
CA THR A 231 -4.31 15.00 14.50
C THR A 231 -4.87 13.62 14.88
N GLU A 232 -6.07 13.55 15.47
CA GLU A 232 -6.72 12.29 15.88
C GLU A 232 -7.07 11.40 14.68
N VAL A 233 -7.28 12.00 13.51
CA VAL A 233 -7.74 11.34 12.29
C VAL A 233 -6.57 10.75 11.49
N LEU A 234 -5.44 11.44 11.46
CA LEU A 234 -4.25 11.05 10.70
C LEU A 234 -3.44 9.93 11.38
N GLY A 235 -3.56 9.79 12.71
CA GLY A 235 -2.72 8.89 13.50
C GLY A 235 -1.25 9.30 13.55
N LYS A 236 -0.91 10.48 13.01
CA LYS A 236 0.36 11.22 13.10
C LYS A 236 0.07 12.71 13.40
N PRO A 237 1.00 13.48 14.01
CA PRO A 237 0.80 14.90 14.31
C PRO A 237 0.54 15.73 13.03
N LYS A 238 -0.44 16.65 13.06
CA LYS A 238 -0.66 17.63 11.98
C LYS A 238 0.62 18.41 11.66
N GLY A 239 0.87 18.69 10.37
CA GLY A 239 2.04 19.43 9.90
C GLY A 239 3.35 18.68 10.11
N SER A 240 3.27 17.34 10.14
CA SER A 240 4.46 16.48 10.22
C SER A 240 5.36 16.72 9.01
N ASP A 241 4.76 16.91 7.84
CA ASP A 241 5.49 17.08 6.58
C ASP A 241 6.15 18.47 6.53
N GLU A 242 5.51 19.51 7.08
CA GLU A 242 6.10 20.85 7.20
C GLU A 242 7.30 20.86 8.17
N LYS A 243 7.18 20.18 9.31
CA LYS A 243 8.29 20.07 10.30
C LYS A 243 9.49 19.33 9.74
N LYS A 244 9.25 18.31 8.90
CA LYS A 244 10.27 17.54 8.19
C LYS A 244 10.67 18.19 6.85
N LYS A 245 10.12 19.36 6.54
CA LYS A 245 10.35 20.14 5.30
C LYS A 245 10.17 19.33 4.01
N LYS A 246 9.30 18.31 4.05
CA LYS A 246 9.04 17.43 2.91
C LYS A 246 8.47 18.19 1.71
N MET A 247 8.71 17.62 0.54
CA MET A 247 8.15 18.10 -0.71
C MET A 247 6.74 17.54 -0.87
N THR A 248 5.72 18.40 -0.93
CA THR A 248 4.31 17.98 -1.01
C THR A 248 3.56 18.75 -2.09
N TYR A 249 2.46 18.18 -2.58
CA TYR A 249 1.62 18.83 -3.59
C TYR A 249 1.07 20.20 -3.15
N PRO A 250 0.52 20.35 -1.92
CA PRO A 250 0.05 21.64 -1.43
C PRO A 250 1.16 22.70 -1.35
N LYS A 251 2.40 22.31 -1.03
CA LYS A 251 3.55 23.22 -0.99
C LYS A 251 3.92 23.73 -2.38
N LEU A 252 3.85 22.88 -3.40
CA LEU A 252 4.23 23.22 -4.78
C LEU A 252 3.12 23.96 -5.56
N TYR A 253 1.87 23.54 -5.39
CA TYR A 253 0.75 23.99 -6.24
C TYR A 253 -0.38 24.70 -5.50
N GLY A 254 -0.37 24.68 -4.16
CA GLY A 254 -1.48 25.12 -3.35
C GLY A 254 -2.60 24.08 -3.21
N ILE A 255 -3.45 24.29 -2.21
CA ILE A 255 -4.46 23.30 -1.78
C ILE A 255 -5.56 23.07 -2.84
N GLU A 256 -6.03 24.13 -3.50
CA GLU A 256 -7.12 24.00 -4.47
C GLU A 256 -6.69 23.23 -5.72
N ARG A 257 -5.51 23.53 -6.26
CA ARG A 257 -4.94 22.79 -7.39
C ARG A 257 -4.63 21.34 -7.03
N SER A 258 -4.24 21.08 -5.78
CA SER A 258 -4.05 19.71 -5.27
C SER A 258 -5.37 18.92 -5.27
N ARG A 259 -6.48 19.56 -4.87
CA ARG A 259 -7.82 18.93 -4.92
C ARG A 259 -8.29 18.66 -6.35
N GLU A 260 -8.06 19.60 -7.27
CA GLU A 260 -8.34 19.41 -8.70
C GLU A 260 -7.55 18.22 -9.24
N LYS A 261 -6.25 18.15 -8.93
CA LYS A 261 -5.40 17.03 -9.34
C LYS A 261 -5.88 15.69 -8.80
N ALA A 262 -6.29 15.64 -7.53
CA ALA A 262 -6.86 14.42 -6.96
C ALA A 262 -8.14 13.98 -7.71
N LYS A 263 -9.04 14.92 -8.05
CA LYS A 263 -10.25 14.62 -8.84
C LYS A 263 -9.92 14.09 -10.23
N GLU A 264 -8.97 14.71 -10.93
CA GLU A 264 -8.51 14.26 -12.25
C GLU A 264 -7.99 12.81 -12.20
N LEU A 265 -7.13 12.51 -11.24
CA LEU A 265 -6.56 11.17 -11.05
C LEU A 265 -7.66 10.14 -10.75
N ILE A 266 -8.61 10.46 -9.87
CA ILE A 266 -9.74 9.55 -9.57
C ILE A 266 -10.61 9.31 -10.80
N ASN A 267 -10.92 10.34 -11.60
CA ASN A 267 -11.67 10.17 -12.83
C ASN A 267 -10.91 9.30 -13.84
N GLY A 268 -9.62 9.55 -14.04
CA GLY A 268 -8.75 8.74 -14.90
C GLY A 268 -8.68 7.28 -14.46
N ALA A 269 -8.66 7.01 -13.14
CA ALA A 269 -8.74 5.66 -12.62
C ALA A 269 -10.06 4.97 -13.02
N ILE A 270 -11.20 5.64 -12.82
CA ILE A 270 -12.52 5.08 -13.13
C ILE A 270 -12.65 4.82 -14.65
N GLU A 271 -12.19 5.76 -15.48
CA GLU A 271 -12.19 5.63 -16.94
C GLU A 271 -11.33 4.47 -17.42
N ALA A 272 -10.17 4.22 -16.78
CA ALA A 272 -9.31 3.09 -17.10
C ALA A 272 -10.05 1.75 -16.97
N LEU A 273 -11.05 1.65 -16.10
CA LEU A 273 -11.85 0.43 -15.91
C LEU A 273 -13.00 0.27 -16.93
N GLY A 274 -13.08 1.09 -17.98
CA GLY A 274 -14.19 1.05 -18.95
C GLY A 274 -14.39 -0.28 -19.68
N VAL A 275 -13.35 -1.13 -19.78
CA VAL A 275 -13.42 -2.45 -20.42
C VAL A 275 -13.97 -3.56 -19.50
N PHE A 276 -14.04 -3.30 -18.19
CA PHE A 276 -14.51 -4.27 -17.21
C PHE A 276 -16.01 -4.15 -17.00
N ASP A 277 -16.65 -5.29 -16.71
CA ASP A 277 -18.07 -5.37 -16.38
C ASP A 277 -18.36 -4.85 -14.95
N GLU A 278 -19.53 -5.18 -14.41
CA GLU A 278 -19.94 -4.83 -13.05
C GLU A 278 -19.05 -5.42 -11.96
N LYS A 279 -18.25 -6.46 -12.24
CA LYS A 279 -17.33 -7.05 -11.25
C LYS A 279 -16.20 -6.11 -10.87
N ALA A 280 -15.90 -5.11 -11.68
CA ALA A 280 -14.96 -4.04 -11.34
C ALA A 280 -15.59 -2.90 -10.52
N GLU A 281 -16.88 -2.98 -10.16
CA GLU A 281 -17.51 -1.98 -9.30
C GLU A 281 -16.82 -1.78 -7.94
N PRO A 282 -16.25 -2.80 -7.25
CA PRO A 282 -15.44 -2.57 -6.06
C PRO A 282 -14.28 -1.61 -6.32
N LEU A 283 -13.55 -1.75 -7.43
CA LEU A 283 -12.44 -0.86 -7.78
C LEU A 283 -12.92 0.57 -8.05
N ARG A 284 -14.03 0.73 -8.80
CA ARG A 284 -14.65 2.05 -9.06
C ARG A 284 -15.13 2.71 -7.76
N ALA A 285 -15.68 1.91 -6.84
CA ALA A 285 -16.16 2.39 -5.55
C ALA A 285 -15.00 2.78 -4.61
N ILE A 286 -13.89 2.03 -4.61
CA ILE A 286 -12.66 2.40 -3.87
C ILE A 286 -12.12 3.74 -4.37
N ALA A 287 -12.08 3.96 -5.68
CA ALA A 287 -11.64 5.23 -6.27
C ALA A 287 -12.47 6.41 -5.76
N ARG A 288 -13.80 6.30 -5.82
CA ARG A 288 -14.73 7.33 -5.31
C ARG A 288 -14.58 7.55 -3.81
N TYR A 289 -14.44 6.46 -3.05
CA TYR A 289 -14.28 6.51 -1.60
C TYR A 289 -13.01 7.24 -1.16
N LEU A 290 -11.91 7.14 -1.93
CA LEU A 290 -10.69 7.88 -1.64
C LEU A 290 -10.90 9.40 -1.72
N LEU A 291 -11.67 9.88 -2.69
CA LEU A 291 -11.95 11.32 -2.85
C LEU A 291 -12.81 11.90 -1.73
N GLU A 292 -13.76 11.11 -1.22
CA GLU A 292 -14.68 11.51 -0.14
C GLU A 292 -14.04 11.39 1.25
N ARG A 293 -12.81 10.86 1.31
CA ARG A 293 -12.09 10.58 2.55
C ARG A 293 -11.78 11.87 3.29
N LYS A 294 -12.35 11.99 4.50
CA LYS A 294 -12.00 13.03 5.49
C LYS A 294 -11.00 12.53 6.55
N SER A 295 -10.63 11.25 6.49
CA SER A 295 -9.82 10.52 7.48
C SER A 295 -9.11 9.30 6.94
#